data_AF-A0A7W6XE46-F1
#
_entry.id   AF-A0A7W6XE46-F1
#
_cell.length_a   1.000
_cell.length_b   1.000
_cell.length_c   1.000
_cell.angle_alpha   90.00
_cell.angle_beta   90.00
_cell.angle_gamma   90.00
#
_symmetry.space_group_name_H-M   'P 1'
#
loop_
_entity.id
_entity.type
_entity.pdbx_description
1 polymer ?
#
loop_
_entity_poly.entity_id
_entity_poly.type
_entity_poly.pdbx_seq_one_letter_code
_entity_poly.pdbx_strand_id
1 'polypeptide(L)'
;MPDALPQLCCGWRVWSAMTHSSLRPMDAFDPTEPAILHDRLTDTIITWTADQADDYRQASRPGEDGTVAWKAYLFDGWGNVLGG
;
A
#
# COMPACT_ATOMS: atom_id res chain seq x y z
N MET A 1 8.60 16.03 41.13
CA MET A 1 8.04 14.79 41.68
C MET A 1 6.91 14.35 40.74
N PRO A 2 6.91 13.09 40.30
CA PRO A 2 6.12 12.60 39.16
C PRO A 2 4.71 12.17 39.57
N ASP A 3 3.71 12.53 38.76
CA ASP A 3 2.37 11.94 38.84
C ASP A 3 2.17 11.02 37.62
N ALA A 4 1.96 9.75 37.94
CA ALA A 4 1.78 8.67 37.00
C ALA A 4 0.28 8.41 36.85
N LEU A 5 -0.20 8.37 35.62
CA LEU A 5 -1.27 7.45 35.26
C LEU A 5 -0.77 6.46 34.19
N PRO A 6 -0.75 5.16 34.50
CA PRO A 6 -0.34 4.08 33.63
C PRO A 6 -1.54 3.53 32.86
N GLN A 7 -1.49 3.56 31.53
CA GLN A 7 -2.34 2.73 30.67
C GLN A 7 -1.48 2.16 29.54
N LEU A 8 -0.92 0.99 29.85
CA LEU A 8 -0.84 -0.18 28.99
C LEU A 8 0.03 -0.10 27.71
N CYS A 9 1.24 -0.60 27.92
CA CYS A 9 2.10 -1.32 26.99
C CYS A 9 1.32 -2.20 25.99
N CYS A 10 1.82 -2.24 24.75
CA CYS A 10 1.38 -3.01 23.55
C CYS A 10 0.69 -2.16 22.46
N GLY A 11 1.36 -1.12 21.95
CA GLY A 11 0.78 -0.29 20.88
C GLY A 11 1.75 0.66 20.19
N TRP A 12 2.92 0.19 19.77
CA TRP A 12 3.65 0.84 18.69
C TRP A 12 2.74 0.82 17.44
N ARG A 13 2.00 1.89 17.13
CA ARG A 13 1.25 2.02 15.87
C ARG A 13 0.81 3.48 15.61
N VAL A 14 1.55 4.13 14.70
CA VAL A 14 1.02 5.02 13.64
C VAL A 14 0.35 6.33 14.09
N TRP A 15 1.15 7.33 14.47
CA TRP A 15 0.64 8.71 14.58
C TRP A 15 1.67 9.77 14.13
N SER A 16 2.79 9.35 13.52
CA SER A 16 3.78 10.24 12.88
C SER A 16 3.66 10.31 11.35
N ALA A 17 2.58 9.83 10.72
CA ALA A 17 2.49 9.73 9.25
C ALA A 17 1.17 10.28 8.67
N MET A 18 0.67 11.41 9.16
CA MET A 18 -0.45 12.11 8.49
C MET A 18 0.00 12.86 7.22
N THR A 19 0.70 12.18 6.30
CA THR A 19 0.86 12.59 4.89
C THR A 19 0.94 11.43 3.88
N HIS A 20 0.79 10.15 4.28
CA HIS A 20 0.85 9.02 3.34
C HIS A 20 -0.03 7.80 3.74
N SER A 21 -1.06 7.99 4.59
CA SER A 21 -1.79 6.87 5.24
C SER A 21 -3.16 6.51 4.66
N SER A 22 -3.38 6.64 3.34
CA SER A 22 -4.59 6.07 2.70
C SER A 22 -4.31 4.87 1.79
N LEU A 23 -3.05 4.60 1.46
CA LEU A 23 -2.69 3.46 0.62
C LEU A 23 -2.38 2.24 1.49
N ARG A 24 -3.04 1.14 1.18
CA ARG A 24 -2.83 -0.19 1.76
C ARG A 24 -1.51 -0.77 1.22
N PRO A 25 -0.82 -1.61 2.02
CA PRO A 25 0.38 -2.29 1.56
C PRO A 25 0.04 -3.25 0.40
N MET A 26 0.92 -3.33 -0.59
CA MET A 26 0.75 -4.20 -1.77
C MET A 26 0.59 -5.69 -1.43
N ASP A 27 0.98 -6.12 -0.24
CA ASP A 27 0.80 -7.50 0.23
C ASP A 27 -0.69 -7.90 0.35
N ALA A 28 -1.55 -6.95 0.71
CA ALA A 28 -2.99 -7.16 0.85
C ALA A 28 -3.77 -6.86 -0.45
N PHE A 29 -3.06 -6.56 -1.54
CA PHE A 29 -3.66 -6.18 -2.81
C PHE A 29 -4.31 -7.37 -3.49
N ASP A 30 -5.59 -7.26 -3.83
CA ASP A 30 -6.25 -8.25 -4.68
C ASP A 30 -6.19 -7.78 -6.15
N PRO A 31 -5.37 -8.43 -7.01
CA PRO A 31 -5.24 -8.03 -8.40
C PRO A 31 -6.53 -8.28 -9.21
N THR A 32 -7.49 -9.05 -8.69
CA THR A 32 -8.76 -9.34 -9.38
C THR A 32 -9.81 -8.25 -9.21
N GLU A 33 -9.60 -7.30 -8.30
CA GLU A 33 -10.50 -6.16 -8.10
C GLU A 33 -9.94 -4.89 -8.76
N PRO A 34 -10.80 -4.03 -9.33
CA PRO A 34 -10.35 -2.73 -9.79
C PRO A 34 -9.86 -1.90 -8.60
N ALA A 35 -8.71 -1.27 -8.77
CA ALA A 35 -8.03 -0.56 -7.70
C ALA A 35 -7.23 0.63 -8.25
N ILE A 36 -6.57 1.33 -7.36
CA ILE A 36 -5.69 2.45 -7.66
C ILE A 36 -4.33 2.10 -7.07
N LEU A 37 -3.29 2.01 -7.89
CA LEU A 37 -1.92 1.80 -7.44
C LEU A 37 -1.16 3.11 -7.44
N HIS A 38 -0.27 3.28 -6.47
CA HIS A 38 0.68 4.39 -6.46
C HIS A 38 2.00 3.92 -7.00
N ASP A 39 2.49 4.56 -8.07
CA ASP A 39 3.81 4.30 -8.62
C ASP A 39 4.84 5.23 -7.96
N ARG A 40 5.78 4.63 -7.22
CA ARG A 40 6.84 5.33 -6.51
C ARG A 40 7.88 5.96 -7.44
N LEU A 41 8.05 5.44 -8.67
CA LEU A 41 9.05 5.95 -9.61
C LEU A 41 8.65 7.32 -10.18
N THR A 42 7.37 7.48 -10.49
CA THR A 42 6.81 8.67 -11.15
C THR A 42 5.87 9.46 -10.25
N ASP A 43 5.69 9.04 -9.00
CA ASP A 43 4.75 9.62 -8.03
C ASP A 43 3.34 9.78 -8.62
N THR A 44 2.93 8.80 -9.42
CA THR A 44 1.70 8.86 -10.22
C THR A 44 0.72 7.79 -9.77
N ILE A 45 -0.54 8.18 -9.77
CA ILE A 45 -1.66 7.29 -9.50
C ILE A 45 -2.04 6.54 -10.77
N ILE A 46 -1.88 5.21 -10.74
CA ILE A 46 -2.21 4.30 -11.83
C ILE A 46 -3.52 3.59 -11.51
N THR A 47 -4.49 3.68 -12.40
CA THR A 47 -5.72 2.87 -12.28
C THR A 47 -5.42 1.43 -12.63
N TRP A 48 -5.68 0.53 -11.69
CA TRP A 48 -5.55 -0.91 -11.85
C TRP A 48 -6.88 -1.54 -12.31
N THR A 49 -6.78 -2.46 -13.25
CA THR A 49 -7.91 -3.22 -13.80
C THR A 49 -7.67 -4.72 -13.64
N ALA A 50 -8.75 -5.48 -13.43
CA ALA A 50 -8.68 -6.93 -13.27
C ALA A 50 -8.18 -7.68 -14.53
N ASP A 51 -8.19 -7.03 -15.69
CA ASP A 51 -7.71 -7.61 -16.97
C ASP A 51 -6.22 -7.96 -16.93
N GLN A 52 -5.43 -7.18 -16.18
CA GLN A 52 -3.99 -7.36 -16.02
C GLN A 52 -3.61 -8.21 -14.80
N ALA A 53 -4.59 -8.81 -14.10
CA ALA A 53 -4.38 -9.60 -12.89
C ALA A 53 -3.47 -10.82 -13.09
N ASP A 54 -3.74 -11.60 -14.13
CA ASP A 54 -2.93 -12.77 -14.46
C ASP A 54 -1.49 -12.40 -14.81
N ASP A 55 -1.30 -11.35 -15.62
CA ASP A 55 0.02 -10.83 -16.01
C ASP A 55 0.80 -10.31 -14.79
N TYR A 56 0.14 -9.58 -13.89
CA TYR A 56 0.77 -9.15 -12.64
C TYR A 56 1.11 -10.32 -11.74
N ARG A 57 0.25 -11.32 -11.57
CA ARG A 57 0.59 -12.50 -10.77
C ARG A 57 1.81 -13.24 -11.31
N GLN A 58 2.01 -13.26 -12.62
CA GLN A 58 3.15 -13.95 -13.24
C GLN A 58 4.43 -13.12 -13.31
N ALA A 59 4.32 -11.81 -13.56
CA ALA A 59 5.46 -10.93 -13.80
C ALA A 59 5.82 -10.03 -12.61
N SER A 60 4.93 -9.88 -11.62
CA SER A 60 5.19 -9.08 -10.43
C SER A 60 6.30 -9.70 -9.57
N ARG A 61 7.10 -8.83 -8.98
CA ARG A 61 8.18 -9.19 -8.07
C ARG A 61 8.05 -8.34 -6.81
N PRO A 62 7.57 -8.91 -5.70
CA PRO A 62 7.57 -8.21 -4.42
C PRO A 62 9.01 -7.97 -3.96
N GLY A 63 9.29 -6.75 -3.51
CA GLY A 63 10.55 -6.35 -2.88
C GLY A 63 10.46 -6.40 -1.36
N GLU A 64 11.61 -6.45 -0.70
CA GLU A 64 11.69 -6.49 0.78
C GLU A 64 11.12 -5.24 1.46
N ASP A 65 11.13 -4.10 0.78
CA ASP A 65 10.59 -2.83 1.28
C ASP A 65 9.05 -2.75 1.23
N GLY A 66 8.35 -3.82 0.82
CA GLY A 66 6.89 -3.84 0.65
C GLY A 66 6.40 -3.21 -0.66
N THR A 67 7.33 -2.86 -1.56
CA THR A 67 7.04 -2.42 -2.92
C THR A 67 6.91 -3.61 -3.86
N VAL A 68 6.14 -3.49 -4.95
CA VAL A 68 6.06 -4.50 -6.00
C VAL A 68 6.54 -3.92 -7.32
N ALA A 69 7.58 -4.54 -7.89
CA ALA A 69 8.05 -4.22 -9.22
C ALA A 69 7.26 -5.02 -10.26
N TRP A 70 6.66 -4.33 -11.24
CA TRP A 70 5.95 -4.96 -12.35
C TRP A 70 6.13 -4.14 -13.62
N LYS A 71 6.55 -4.79 -14.71
CA LYS A 71 6.92 -4.14 -15.98
C LYS A 71 7.96 -3.04 -15.76
N ALA A 72 7.56 -1.78 -15.88
CA ALA A 72 8.39 -0.59 -15.66
C ALA A 72 7.93 0.24 -14.45
N TYR A 73 7.01 -0.30 -13.66
CA TYR A 73 6.40 0.36 -12.51
C TYR A 73 6.93 -0.21 -11.20
N LEU A 74 6.94 0.62 -10.17
CA LEU A 74 7.25 0.24 -8.80
C LEU A 74 6.11 0.71 -7.90
N PHE A 75 5.24 -0.22 -7.54
CA PHE A 75 4.10 0.12 -6.69
C PHE A 75 4.48 0.02 -5.23
N ASP A 76 4.34 1.09 -4.45
CA ASP A 76 4.55 1.04 -2.99
C ASP A 76 3.24 0.94 -2.20
N GLY A 77 2.10 1.18 -2.85
CA GLY A 77 0.80 1.04 -2.21
C GLY A 77 -0.36 1.01 -3.18
N TRP A 78 -1.50 0.59 -2.65
CA TRP A 78 -2.76 0.52 -3.40
C TRP A 78 -3.94 1.07 -2.60
N GLY A 79 -5.00 1.48 -3.30
CA GLY A 79 -6.27 1.91 -2.73
C GLY A 79 -7.42 1.37 -3.57
N ASN A 80 -8.62 1.33 -2.98
CA ASN A 80 -9.82 1.01 -3.75
C ASN A 80 -10.24 2.21 -4.60
N VAL A 81 -10.77 1.96 -5.79
CA VAL A 81 -11.36 3.03 -6.65
C VAL A 81 -12.65 3.61 -6.04
N LEU A 82 -13.20 2.96 -5.02
CA LEU A 82 -14.44 3.36 -4.34
C LEU A 82 -14.15 4.37 -3.24
N GLY A 83 -14.17 5.65 -3.61
CA GLY A 83 -14.68 6.69 -2.73
C GLY A 83 -16.21 6.62 -2.74
N GLY A 84 -16.80 5.98 -1.72
CA GLY A 84 -18.25 5.89 -1.52
C GLY A 84 -18.66 4.78 -0.56
#